data_AF-A0A2N2SQB8-F1
#
_entry.id   AF-A0A2N2SQB8-F1
#
_cell.length_a   1.000
_cell.length_b   1.000
_cell.length_c   1.000
_cell.angle_alpha   90.00
_cell.angle_beta   90.00
_cell.angle_gamma   90.00
#
_symmetry.space_group_name_H-M   'P 1'
#
loop_
_entity.id
_entity.type
_entity.pdbx_description
1 polymer ?
#
loop_
_entity_poly.entity_id
_entity_poly.type
_entity_poly.pdbx_seq_one_letter_code
_entity_poly.pdbx_strand_id
1 'polypeptide(L)'
;MSGSALAAGLAPLVVSPDLVRTPATASGGGAAKPAAGGAKTNAAPTTGSAEVLEVQPRPVRRVEPSSPAGKTVPPPAAAGAVVSGAAAVRAPAPITPAAVSGAETRGATAPTQPGATEVSALRISGTRAVELVADGDAELQRGEMMLSADRLTYREPTDEAVAEGNVRLRQGSDEMSGPSASLVIGDQTGSFQSPRYAITRIREPLEPGDVPREVTGGGRADVLYFEGENQYRAKNATWSTCQVDDPDWYIKARDLTLDYDREIGVARNSTVVFKDVPLFWLPWAEFPLVGQRQSGLLPPTYGSSNKTGFDLTVPYYWNIAPNYDATIAPRWMSRRGLQIGGEVRYLGASYRGEGRAEWLPRDNVSGEERTLGSLQHQQWISPTLYGSLDLNAVSDDEYFEDLSSRVSVASKVNLLREGRLIYAGSPWWSASALVQSYQTLSPDPDNPVTTPYRRLPQLLLKATRPDLTGGVSFAWQSEYVRFAHPQDNRPDASRLTAYPQLSLPIERAGYYITPKVGVHYTRYDIDRNQPVPTLRDSINRTVPIFSVDSGVTFERDANFFGQDYIQTLEPRVYYLNVADRRQDDIPLFDTSRYDFGFAQIFSENMYTGGDRIADANQVTAAVTSRLIDPETG
;
A
#
# COMPACT_ATOMS: atom_id res chain seq x y z
N MET A 1 13.57 8.15 -14.21
CA MET A 1 12.38 7.72 -14.98
C MET A 1 11.63 6.69 -14.15
N SER A 2 10.53 7.07 -13.49
CA SER A 2 9.77 6.18 -12.59
C SER A 2 8.46 6.87 -12.15
N GLY A 3 7.56 7.11 -13.10
CA GLY A 3 6.29 7.83 -12.88
C GLY A 3 5.08 6.90 -12.89
N SER A 4 4.77 6.27 -11.75
CA SER A 4 3.64 5.34 -11.62
C SER A 4 2.37 6.03 -11.10
N ALA A 5 1.88 7.04 -11.83
CA ALA A 5 0.67 7.78 -11.47
C ALA A 5 -0.05 8.34 -12.72
N LEU A 6 -0.79 7.50 -13.46
CA LEU A 6 -1.75 7.90 -14.52
C LEU A 6 -2.53 6.68 -15.07
N ALA A 7 -3.59 6.21 -14.37
CA ALA A 7 -4.55 5.20 -14.90
C ALA A 7 -5.84 5.05 -14.05
N ALA A 8 -6.35 6.13 -13.44
CA ALA A 8 -7.47 6.09 -12.49
C ALA A 8 -8.86 6.08 -13.16
N GLY A 9 -9.18 4.97 -13.83
CA GLY A 9 -10.60 4.59 -14.00
C GLY A 9 -11.14 4.03 -12.68
N LEU A 10 -12.32 3.40 -12.68
CA LEU A 10 -12.60 2.42 -11.62
C LEU A 10 -11.45 1.40 -11.61
N ALA A 11 -10.98 1.04 -10.42
CA ALA A 11 -10.04 -0.07 -10.29
C ALA A 11 -10.66 -1.31 -10.97
N PRO A 12 -9.87 -2.19 -11.64
CA PRO A 12 -10.40 -3.48 -12.08
C PRO A 12 -10.99 -4.22 -10.88
N LEU A 13 -11.80 -5.26 -11.07
CA LEU A 13 -12.30 -6.05 -9.95
C LEU A 13 -11.15 -6.77 -9.22
N VAL A 14 -10.55 -6.09 -8.23
CA VAL A 14 -9.45 -6.58 -7.39
C VAL A 14 -10.05 -7.48 -6.31
N VAL A 15 -10.37 -8.71 -6.72
CA VAL A 15 -10.46 -9.83 -5.77
C VAL A 15 -9.08 -9.89 -5.10
N SER A 16 -9.03 -9.63 -3.80
CA SER A 16 -7.84 -9.06 -3.15
C SER A 16 -6.62 -9.97 -3.26
N PRO A 17 -5.50 -9.51 -3.87
CA PRO A 17 -4.21 -10.20 -3.81
C PRO A 17 -3.49 -9.98 -2.45
N ASP A 18 -4.23 -9.59 -1.40
CA ASP A 18 -3.79 -9.33 -0.03
C ASP A 18 -3.42 -10.63 0.73
N LEU A 19 -2.66 -11.50 0.07
CA LEU A 19 -1.88 -12.60 0.66
C LEU A 19 -0.38 -12.45 0.36
N VAL A 20 0.07 -11.33 -0.24
CA VAL A 20 1.50 -11.05 -0.46
C VAL A 20 1.85 -9.62 -0.03
N ARG A 21 2.49 -9.49 1.13
CA ARG A 21 3.41 -8.37 1.44
C ARG A 21 4.84 -8.93 1.51
N THR A 22 5.56 -8.88 0.40
CA THR A 22 7.02 -9.00 0.40
C THR A 22 7.66 -7.69 0.87
N PRO A 23 8.81 -7.74 1.58
CA PRO A 23 9.53 -6.54 1.98
C PRO A 23 10.33 -5.91 0.83
N ALA A 24 10.78 -4.67 1.04
CA ALA A 24 11.84 -4.03 0.27
C ALA A 24 13.20 -4.74 0.52
N THR A 25 14.25 -4.61 -0.31
CA THR A 25 14.43 -3.77 -1.52
C THR A 25 15.00 -4.65 -2.68
N ALA A 26 15.89 -4.32 -3.63
CA ALA A 26 16.74 -3.15 -3.95
C ALA A 26 16.68 -2.85 -5.47
N SER A 27 17.79 -2.48 -6.12
CA SER A 27 17.87 -2.18 -7.56
C SER A 27 19.15 -2.76 -8.20
N GLY A 28 19.08 -3.09 -9.49
CA GLY A 28 20.22 -3.57 -10.29
C GLY A 28 19.77 -3.94 -11.71
N GLY A 29 20.29 -3.24 -12.72
CA GLY A 29 19.85 -3.38 -14.11
C GLY A 29 20.89 -4.02 -15.04
N GLY A 30 20.43 -4.80 -16.01
CA GLY A 30 21.24 -5.37 -17.09
C GLY A 30 20.34 -5.97 -18.18
N ALA A 31 20.65 -5.72 -19.46
CA ALA A 31 19.75 -6.03 -20.57
C ALA A 31 20.30 -7.12 -21.50
N ALA A 32 19.42 -8.01 -21.98
CA ALA A 32 19.67 -8.91 -23.09
C ALA A 32 18.37 -9.18 -23.89
N LYS A 33 18.50 -9.41 -25.20
CA LYS A 33 17.41 -9.82 -26.12
C LYS A 33 17.76 -11.21 -26.75
N PRO A 34 16.87 -11.89 -27.49
CA PRO A 34 16.68 -13.33 -27.27
C PRO A 34 17.12 -14.23 -28.42
N ALA A 35 17.16 -15.54 -28.15
CA ALA A 35 17.12 -16.62 -29.14
C ALA A 35 15.76 -17.35 -29.05
N ALA A 36 15.40 -18.14 -30.06
CA ALA A 36 14.03 -18.64 -30.25
C ALA A 36 13.93 -20.16 -30.55
N GLY A 37 12.76 -20.75 -30.30
CA GLY A 37 12.34 -22.05 -30.84
C GLY A 37 11.96 -23.09 -29.78
N GLY A 38 10.67 -23.42 -29.67
CA GLY A 38 10.15 -24.50 -28.82
C GLY A 38 8.64 -24.62 -28.95
N ALA A 39 8.10 -25.84 -29.12
CA ALA A 39 6.71 -26.08 -29.50
C ALA A 39 5.70 -25.95 -28.33
N LYS A 40 4.40 -25.86 -28.69
CA LYS A 40 3.27 -25.67 -27.77
C LYS A 40 2.94 -26.94 -26.95
N THR A 41 2.62 -26.75 -25.68
CA THR A 41 1.64 -27.56 -24.92
C THR A 41 0.82 -26.62 -24.03
N ASN A 42 -0.48 -26.85 -23.87
CA ASN A 42 -1.35 -25.97 -23.10
C ASN A 42 -1.11 -26.15 -21.59
N ALA A 43 -0.90 -25.05 -20.87
CA ALA A 43 -0.78 -25.04 -19.41
C ALA A 43 -2.14 -24.74 -18.75
N ALA A 44 -2.43 -25.42 -17.64
CA ALA A 44 -3.61 -25.14 -16.81
C ALA A 44 -3.42 -23.86 -15.97
N PRO A 45 -4.50 -23.17 -15.55
CA PRO A 45 -4.39 -21.97 -14.71
C PRO A 45 -3.83 -22.30 -13.33
N THR A 46 -2.77 -21.58 -12.92
CA THR A 46 -2.05 -21.79 -11.67
C THR A 46 -2.86 -21.35 -10.45
N THR A 47 -3.29 -22.30 -9.60
CA THR A 47 -3.86 -22.00 -8.28
C THR A 47 -2.74 -21.71 -7.28
N GLY A 48 -2.50 -20.42 -7.00
CA GLY A 48 -1.49 -19.99 -6.04
C GLY A 48 -1.74 -20.52 -4.62
N SER A 49 -0.69 -21.05 -3.98
CA SER A 49 -0.78 -21.65 -2.65
C SER A 49 -0.96 -20.60 -1.55
N ALA A 50 -2.00 -20.73 -0.74
CA ALA A 50 -2.20 -19.91 0.44
C ALA A 50 -1.45 -20.49 1.65
N GLU A 51 -0.26 -19.97 1.93
CA GLU A 51 0.46 -20.26 3.17
C GLU A 51 -0.21 -19.54 4.35
N VAL A 52 -0.51 -20.28 5.42
CA VAL A 52 -1.25 -19.75 6.58
C VAL A 52 -0.26 -19.16 7.58
N LEU A 53 0.08 -17.89 7.41
CA LEU A 53 0.87 -17.13 8.38
C LEU A 53 0.15 -17.02 9.72
N GLU A 54 0.87 -17.34 10.79
CA GLU A 54 0.36 -17.30 12.15
C GLU A 54 0.26 -15.86 12.68
N VAL A 55 -0.96 -15.40 12.97
CA VAL A 55 -1.20 -14.06 13.53
C VAL A 55 -0.89 -14.05 15.02
N GLN A 56 0.40 -13.98 15.35
CA GLN A 56 0.93 -13.77 16.70
C GLN A 56 0.58 -12.35 17.21
N PRO A 57 -0.28 -12.19 18.23
CA PRO A 57 -0.61 -10.87 18.78
C PRO A 57 0.56 -10.36 19.64
N ARG A 58 1.42 -9.49 19.07
CA ARG A 58 2.51 -8.85 19.83
C ARG A 58 1.93 -7.99 20.97
N PRO A 59 2.30 -8.23 22.24
CA PRO A 59 1.89 -7.36 23.34
C PRO A 59 2.58 -6.00 23.23
N VAL A 60 1.83 -4.91 23.36
CA VAL A 60 2.36 -3.55 23.35
C VAL A 60 3.18 -3.32 24.63
N ARG A 61 4.51 -3.34 24.49
CA ARG A 61 5.42 -3.06 25.61
C ARG A 61 5.43 -1.56 25.90
N ARG A 62 4.90 -1.15 27.07
CA ARG A 62 5.06 0.23 27.56
C ARG A 62 6.55 0.55 27.62
N VAL A 63 6.95 1.63 26.94
CA VAL A 63 8.29 2.21 27.07
C VAL A 63 8.21 3.31 28.12
N GLU A 64 8.98 3.19 29.19
CA GLU A 64 9.24 4.27 30.14
C GLU A 64 10.60 4.90 29.79
N PRO A 65 10.74 6.24 29.84
CA PRO A 65 11.95 6.92 29.39
C PRO A 65 13.10 6.75 30.38
N SER A 66 14.25 6.29 29.90
CA SER A 66 15.51 6.26 30.66
C SER A 66 16.50 7.27 30.10
N SER A 67 17.12 8.04 30.99
CA SER A 67 18.08 9.10 30.65
C SER A 67 19.40 8.55 30.10
N PRO A 68 20.13 9.31 29.25
CA PRO A 68 21.35 8.84 28.61
C PRO A 68 22.51 8.67 29.61
N ALA A 69 23.12 7.49 29.62
CA ALA A 69 24.41 7.23 30.26
C ALA A 69 25.57 7.62 29.32
N GLY A 70 26.71 8.01 29.90
CA GLY A 70 27.84 8.60 29.17
C GLY A 70 28.60 7.64 28.24
N LYS A 71 29.14 8.17 27.15
CA LYS A 71 30.04 7.44 26.23
C LYS A 71 31.41 7.22 26.88
N THR A 72 31.85 5.97 26.98
CA THR A 72 33.25 5.61 27.24
C THR A 72 34.02 5.51 25.92
N VAL A 73 35.31 5.84 25.94
CA VAL A 73 36.19 5.85 24.76
C VAL A 73 37.24 4.74 24.91
N PRO A 74 37.42 3.83 23.92
CA PRO A 74 38.51 2.85 23.92
C PRO A 74 39.84 3.49 23.49
N PRO A 75 40.99 3.01 24.00
CA PRO A 75 42.31 3.57 23.69
C PRO A 75 42.85 3.08 22.33
N PRO A 76 43.74 3.85 21.67
CA PRO A 76 44.41 3.42 20.45
C PRO A 76 45.54 2.42 20.74
N ALA A 77 45.63 1.36 19.94
CA ALA A 77 46.80 0.49 19.89
C ALA A 77 47.92 1.13 19.05
N ALA A 78 49.18 1.00 19.49
CA ALA A 78 50.33 1.61 18.83
C ALA A 78 51.10 0.61 17.95
N ALA A 79 51.50 1.06 16.76
CA ALA A 79 52.64 0.53 16.00
C ALA A 79 53.64 1.68 15.80
N GLY A 80 54.94 1.41 15.93
CA GLY A 80 55.97 2.45 15.95
C GLY A 80 57.24 2.11 15.17
N ALA A 81 58.28 2.92 15.39
CA ALA A 81 59.50 3.09 14.58
C ALA A 81 59.29 4.02 13.34
N VAL A 82 60.26 4.84 12.90
CA VAL A 82 61.73 4.78 13.03
C VAL A 82 62.37 6.18 13.29
N VAL A 83 63.14 6.30 14.39
CA VAL A 83 64.43 7.04 14.60
C VAL A 83 64.59 8.56 14.28
N SER A 84 65.07 9.30 15.31
CA SER A 84 65.89 10.55 15.31
C SER A 84 65.27 11.88 14.78
N GLY A 85 65.55 13.05 15.37
CA GLY A 85 66.26 13.32 16.64
C GLY A 85 66.54 14.81 16.93
N ALA A 86 66.71 15.11 18.22
CA ALA A 86 67.34 16.30 18.83
C ALA A 86 67.07 17.72 18.25
N ALA A 87 66.18 18.46 18.92
CA ALA A 87 66.43 19.84 19.36
C ALA A 87 65.55 20.18 20.58
N ALA A 88 66.07 20.93 21.55
CA ALA A 88 65.34 21.30 22.77
C ALA A 88 65.48 22.80 23.06
N VAL A 89 64.37 23.45 23.41
CA VAL A 89 64.34 24.77 24.06
C VAL A 89 63.37 24.69 25.23
N ARG A 90 63.72 25.33 26.35
CA ARG A 90 63.01 25.27 27.64
C ARG A 90 62.19 26.56 27.82
N ALA A 91 61.09 26.47 28.57
CA ALA A 91 60.25 27.64 28.89
C ALA A 91 61.02 28.75 29.62
N PRO A 92 60.50 29.99 29.54
CA PRO A 92 60.05 30.62 30.78
C PRO A 92 58.63 31.20 30.71
N ALA A 93 58.06 31.44 31.90
CA ALA A 93 56.90 32.28 32.13
C ALA A 93 57.32 33.47 33.05
N PRO A 94 56.41 34.31 33.56
CA PRO A 94 55.81 35.40 32.80
C PRO A 94 56.03 36.79 33.47
N ILE A 95 55.95 37.88 32.70
CA ILE A 95 55.83 39.24 33.27
C ILE A 95 54.83 40.05 32.43
N THR A 96 54.01 40.86 33.10
CA THR A 96 53.03 41.82 32.54
C THR A 96 53.69 42.99 31.79
N PRO A 97 52.93 43.65 30.89
CA PRO A 97 52.44 44.99 31.24
C PRO A 97 50.95 45.21 30.89
N ALA A 98 50.43 46.42 31.14
CA ALA A 98 49.05 46.82 30.89
C ALA A 98 48.95 48.13 30.09
N ALA A 99 47.76 48.36 29.50
CA ALA A 99 47.33 49.58 28.81
C ALA A 99 48.01 49.88 27.44
N VAL A 100 47.40 50.62 26.49
CA VAL A 100 46.11 51.34 26.48
C VAL A 100 45.40 51.24 25.11
N SER A 101 44.07 51.35 25.12
CA SER A 101 43.19 51.99 24.10
C SER A 101 43.14 51.49 22.64
N GLY A 102 41.91 51.22 22.17
CA GLY A 102 41.37 52.14 21.15
C GLY A 102 40.88 51.62 19.80
N ALA A 103 39.95 50.66 19.75
CA ALA A 103 39.05 50.48 18.60
C ALA A 103 37.73 49.81 19.00
N GLU A 104 36.61 50.54 18.99
CA GLU A 104 35.28 49.99 19.29
C GLU A 104 34.67 49.31 18.05
N THR A 105 34.42 48.01 18.14
CA THR A 105 33.53 47.31 17.20
C THR A 105 32.08 47.75 17.43
N ARG A 106 31.41 48.25 16.38
CA ARG A 106 29.95 48.47 16.42
C ARG A 106 29.24 47.14 16.73
N GLY A 107 28.29 47.19 17.66
CA GLY A 107 27.66 46.00 18.23
C GLY A 107 26.66 45.31 17.29
N ALA A 108 26.37 44.04 17.58
CA ALA A 108 25.28 43.30 16.97
C ALA A 108 23.90 43.78 17.48
N THR A 109 22.87 43.60 16.66
CA THR A 109 21.47 43.97 16.98
C THR A 109 20.93 43.16 18.16
N ALA A 110 20.08 43.78 18.98
CA ALA A 110 19.40 43.11 20.08
C ALA A 110 18.14 42.34 19.60
N PRO A 111 17.64 41.33 20.33
CA PRO A 111 16.46 40.57 19.92
C PRO A 111 15.19 41.43 19.83
N THR A 112 14.54 41.38 18.67
CA THR A 112 13.30 42.12 18.35
C THR A 112 12.13 41.64 19.22
N GLN A 113 11.27 42.56 19.69
CA GLN A 113 10.10 42.20 20.51
C GLN A 113 8.96 41.60 19.65
N PRO A 114 8.12 40.70 20.20
CA PRO A 114 6.97 40.15 19.47
C PRO A 114 6.03 41.27 18.98
N GLY A 115 5.70 41.25 17.69
CA GLY A 115 4.85 42.27 17.04
C GLY A 115 5.54 43.60 16.72
N ALA A 116 6.81 43.80 17.10
CA ALA A 116 7.56 44.96 16.65
C ALA A 116 7.81 44.90 15.13
N THR A 117 7.86 46.08 14.49
CA THR A 117 8.17 46.22 13.06
C THR A 117 9.56 46.79 12.93
N GLU A 118 10.43 46.07 12.25
CA GLU A 118 11.80 46.51 11.94
C GLU A 118 11.84 46.95 10.47
N VAL A 119 12.46 48.10 10.19
CA VAL A 119 12.62 48.60 8.81
C VAL A 119 14.06 49.04 8.60
N SER A 120 14.69 48.52 7.56
CA SER A 120 16.07 48.85 7.15
C SER A 120 16.11 49.28 5.68
N ALA A 121 17.08 50.12 5.33
CA ALA A 121 17.37 50.58 3.96
C ALA A 121 18.70 51.36 3.94
N LEU A 122 19.22 51.64 2.74
CA LEU A 122 20.34 52.57 2.52
C LEU A 122 19.99 54.00 2.92
N ARG A 123 18.73 54.43 2.76
CA ARG A 123 18.20 55.69 3.26
C ARG A 123 16.81 55.49 3.87
N ILE A 124 16.60 56.06 5.06
CA ILE A 124 15.28 56.19 5.68
C ILE A 124 14.98 57.68 5.88
N SER A 125 13.74 58.09 5.59
CA SER A 125 13.24 59.46 5.68
C SER A 125 11.77 59.48 6.04
N GLY A 126 11.24 60.58 6.57
CA GLY A 126 9.82 60.73 6.87
C GLY A 126 9.54 61.30 8.26
N THR A 127 8.32 61.10 8.75
CA THR A 127 7.85 61.55 10.06
C THR A 127 7.46 60.35 10.91
N ARG A 128 8.20 60.12 12.00
CA ARG A 128 7.94 59.06 12.98
C ARG A 128 6.49 59.13 13.51
N ALA A 129 5.83 57.98 13.70
CA ALA A 129 4.40 57.88 14.03
C ALA A 129 3.43 58.39 12.94
N VAL A 130 3.89 58.57 11.69
CA VAL A 130 3.04 59.00 10.56
C VAL A 130 3.39 58.27 9.26
N GLU A 131 4.60 58.46 8.74
CA GLU A 131 5.03 57.94 7.43
C GLU A 131 6.55 57.76 7.42
N LEU A 132 7.02 56.58 7.01
CA LEU A 132 8.43 56.23 6.89
C LEU A 132 8.69 55.75 5.45
N VAL A 133 9.54 56.47 4.73
CA VAL A 133 9.99 56.16 3.37
C VAL A 133 11.42 55.62 3.45
N ALA A 134 11.55 54.33 3.15
CA ALA A 134 12.78 53.57 3.02
C ALA A 134 13.14 53.44 1.53
N ASP A 135 14.41 53.67 1.19
CA ASP A 135 14.88 53.94 -0.18
C ASP A 135 16.27 53.28 -0.39
N GLY A 136 16.36 52.37 -1.37
CA GLY A 136 17.52 51.53 -1.66
C GLY A 136 17.66 50.35 -0.69
N ASP A 137 17.64 49.11 -1.22
CA ASP A 137 17.66 47.86 -0.45
C ASP A 137 16.72 47.89 0.75
N ALA A 138 15.46 48.29 0.52
CA ALA A 138 14.49 48.54 1.58
C ALA A 138 13.82 47.24 2.03
N GLU A 139 13.86 46.95 3.33
CA GLU A 139 13.30 45.74 3.93
C GLU A 139 12.48 46.09 5.18
N LEU A 140 11.23 45.61 5.24
CA LEU A 140 10.36 45.65 6.41
C LEU A 140 10.14 44.22 6.92
N GLN A 141 10.40 43.98 8.21
CA GLN A 141 10.15 42.70 8.86
C GLN A 141 9.17 42.86 10.04
N ARG A 142 8.19 41.95 10.13
CA ARG A 142 7.35 41.75 11.32
C ARG A 142 7.12 40.25 11.53
N GLY A 143 7.75 39.69 12.56
CA GLY A 143 7.71 38.24 12.80
C GLY A 143 8.32 37.46 11.63
N GLU A 144 7.55 36.52 11.07
CA GLU A 144 7.94 35.75 9.89
C GLU A 144 7.63 36.44 8.55
N MET A 145 6.93 37.57 8.55
CA MET A 145 6.70 38.37 7.34
C MET A 145 7.91 39.28 7.07
N MET A 146 8.44 39.18 5.85
CA MET A 146 9.56 39.98 5.34
C MET A 146 9.19 40.53 3.96
N LEU A 147 9.11 41.85 3.84
CA LEU A 147 8.76 42.58 2.62
C LEU A 147 9.95 43.45 2.18
N SER A 148 10.57 43.08 1.06
CA SER A 148 11.75 43.76 0.48
C SER A 148 11.41 44.42 -0.86
N ALA A 149 12.01 45.58 -1.17
CA ALA A 149 11.78 46.35 -2.40
C ALA A 149 12.91 47.36 -2.69
N ASP A 150 12.92 47.94 -3.89
CA ASP A 150 13.78 49.10 -4.21
C ASP A 150 13.40 50.31 -3.35
N ARG A 151 12.10 50.47 -3.07
CA ARG A 151 11.53 51.53 -2.24
C ARG A 151 10.29 51.04 -1.47
N LEU A 152 10.18 51.42 -0.20
CA LEU A 152 9.08 51.03 0.69
C LEU A 152 8.58 52.24 1.48
N THR A 153 7.27 52.49 1.47
CA THR A 153 6.60 53.54 2.25
C THR A 153 5.66 52.91 3.25
N TYR A 154 5.96 53.04 4.54
CA TYR A 154 5.17 52.49 5.65
C TYR A 154 4.40 53.60 6.40
N ARG A 155 3.09 53.42 6.56
CA ARG A 155 2.15 54.34 7.22
C ARG A 155 1.76 53.79 8.59
N GLU A 156 2.52 54.15 9.62
CA GLU A 156 2.33 53.68 10.98
C GLU A 156 0.88 53.80 11.53
N PRO A 157 0.08 54.86 11.22
CA PRO A 157 -1.30 54.98 11.68
C PRO A 157 -2.34 54.09 10.99
N THR A 158 -2.03 53.54 9.80
CA THR A 158 -2.92 52.66 9.02
C THR A 158 -2.32 51.27 8.79
N ASP A 159 -1.14 51.02 9.38
CA ASP A 159 -0.34 49.80 9.24
C ASP A 159 -0.04 49.39 7.78
N GLU A 160 -0.09 50.35 6.85
CA GLU A 160 0.03 50.10 5.41
C GLU A 160 1.49 50.23 4.96
N ALA A 161 2.05 49.18 4.36
CA ALA A 161 3.30 49.22 3.61
C ALA A 161 3.01 49.20 2.10
N VAL A 162 3.44 50.25 1.39
CA VAL A 162 3.45 50.33 -0.07
C VAL A 162 4.87 50.10 -0.57
N ALA A 163 5.08 49.04 -1.35
CA ALA A 163 6.37 48.61 -1.87
C ALA A 163 6.42 48.78 -3.40
N GLU A 164 7.49 49.39 -3.91
CA GLU A 164 7.70 49.70 -5.33
C GLU A 164 9.09 49.20 -5.77
N GLY A 165 9.14 48.48 -6.89
CA GLY A 165 10.39 48.00 -7.50
C GLY A 165 10.94 46.72 -6.87
N ASN A 166 11.24 45.72 -7.71
CA ASN A 166 11.81 44.41 -7.36
C ASN A 166 11.16 43.68 -6.15
N VAL A 167 9.90 43.98 -5.85
CA VAL A 167 9.27 43.63 -4.57
C VAL A 167 9.26 42.12 -4.36
N ARG A 168 9.68 41.68 -3.16
CA ARG A 168 9.54 40.30 -2.69
C ARG A 168 8.93 40.28 -1.30
N LEU A 169 7.86 39.50 -1.16
CA LEU A 169 7.25 39.14 0.10
C LEU A 169 7.64 37.69 0.43
N ARG A 170 8.06 37.46 1.67
CA ARG A 170 8.19 36.12 2.25
C ARG A 170 7.38 36.06 3.53
N GLN A 171 6.72 34.92 3.76
CA GLN A 171 5.92 34.66 4.96
C GLN A 171 6.06 33.17 5.29
N GLY A 172 6.89 32.84 6.28
CA GLY A 172 7.29 31.45 6.55
C GLY A 172 7.93 30.81 5.31
N SER A 173 7.26 29.78 4.75
CA SER A 173 7.66 29.06 3.52
C SER A 173 6.99 29.57 2.23
N ASP A 174 6.24 30.67 2.29
CA ASP A 174 5.62 31.30 1.12
C ASP A 174 6.56 32.36 0.51
N GLU A 175 6.67 32.40 -0.81
CA GLU A 175 7.42 33.42 -1.57
C GLU A 175 6.54 34.04 -2.66
N MET A 176 6.45 35.37 -2.69
CA MET A 176 5.78 36.14 -3.74
C MET A 176 6.66 37.29 -4.20
N SER A 177 6.62 37.64 -5.48
CA SER A 177 7.35 38.82 -5.98
C SER A 177 6.82 39.38 -7.29
N GLY A 178 7.03 40.67 -7.53
CA GLY A 178 6.49 41.43 -8.65
C GLY A 178 6.89 42.91 -8.63
N PRO A 179 6.32 43.74 -9.51
CA PRO A 179 6.65 45.16 -9.61
C PRO A 179 6.23 46.03 -8.42
N SER A 180 5.09 45.75 -7.77
CA SER A 180 4.60 46.53 -6.63
C SER A 180 3.58 45.78 -5.76
N ALA A 181 3.48 46.18 -4.48
CA ALA A 181 2.47 45.70 -3.54
C ALA A 181 2.01 46.81 -2.58
N SER A 182 0.78 46.73 -2.08
CA SER A 182 0.29 47.48 -0.92
C SER A 182 -0.34 46.47 0.05
N LEU A 183 0.08 46.52 1.33
CA LEU A 183 -0.28 45.56 2.37
C LEU A 183 -0.53 46.26 3.70
N VAL A 184 -1.66 45.96 4.35
CA VAL A 184 -1.88 46.23 5.78
C VAL A 184 -1.24 45.06 6.54
N ILE A 185 -0.10 45.31 7.20
CA ILE A 185 0.82 44.26 7.64
C ILE A 185 0.22 43.38 8.76
N GLY A 186 -0.52 43.97 9.70
CA GLY A 186 -1.13 43.26 10.83
C GLY A 186 -2.38 42.46 10.46
N ASP A 187 -3.22 43.03 9.59
CA ASP A 187 -4.45 42.38 9.11
C ASP A 187 -4.19 41.35 7.99
N GLN A 188 -2.97 41.35 7.42
CA GLN A 188 -2.59 40.56 6.24
C GLN A 188 -3.54 40.78 5.05
N THR A 189 -4.01 42.01 4.83
CA THR A 189 -4.88 42.37 3.69
C THR A 189 -4.19 43.32 2.72
N GLY A 190 -4.59 43.31 1.44
CA GLY A 190 -4.01 44.21 0.43
C GLY A 190 -3.98 43.65 -0.99
N SER A 191 -3.02 44.09 -1.80
CA SER A 191 -2.81 43.56 -3.16
C SER A 191 -1.35 43.57 -3.62
N PHE A 192 -0.97 42.51 -4.35
CA PHE A 192 0.25 42.42 -5.14
C PHE A 192 -0.09 42.59 -6.63
N GLN A 193 0.59 43.49 -7.33
CA GLN A 193 0.43 43.70 -8.77
C GLN A 193 1.38 42.77 -9.54
N SER A 194 0.87 42.11 -10.57
CA SER A 194 1.59 41.17 -11.46
C SER A 194 2.53 40.15 -10.78
N PRO A 195 2.13 39.46 -9.69
CA PRO A 195 3.05 38.60 -8.95
C PRO A 195 3.35 37.28 -9.66
N ARG A 196 4.58 36.77 -9.49
CA ARG A 196 4.84 35.33 -9.36
C ARG A 196 4.65 34.94 -7.88
N TYR A 197 4.01 33.82 -7.61
CA TYR A 197 3.75 33.35 -6.24
C TYR A 197 3.94 31.84 -6.11
N ALA A 198 4.47 31.41 -4.97
CA ALA A 198 4.58 30.03 -4.54
C ALA A 198 4.20 29.95 -3.05
N ILE A 199 3.18 29.14 -2.75
CA ILE A 199 2.62 28.96 -1.42
C ILE A 199 2.87 27.52 -0.99
N THR A 200 3.51 27.32 0.16
CA THR A 200 3.96 26.01 0.64
C THR A 200 3.29 25.66 1.96
N ARG A 201 2.67 24.49 2.05
CA ARG A 201 2.07 23.99 3.29
C ARG A 201 2.56 22.57 3.58
N ILE A 202 2.61 22.22 4.87
CA ILE A 202 2.89 20.86 5.30
C ILE A 202 1.61 20.03 5.16
N ARG A 203 1.68 18.97 4.36
CA ARG A 203 0.68 17.91 4.34
C ARG A 203 0.98 16.91 5.44
N GLU A 204 0.05 16.79 6.38
CA GLU A 204 0.09 15.78 7.44
C GLU A 204 -0.08 14.35 6.90
N PRO A 205 0.43 13.32 7.60
CA PRO A 205 0.25 11.91 7.26
C PRO A 205 -1.22 11.52 7.14
N LEU A 206 -1.63 11.00 5.97
CA LEU A 206 -2.99 10.47 5.78
C LEU A 206 -3.09 8.98 6.10
N GLU A 207 -1.97 8.25 6.07
CA GLU A 207 -1.91 6.81 6.32
C GLU A 207 -0.85 6.46 7.39
N PRO A 208 -1.05 5.41 8.22
CA PRO A 208 -0.06 5.00 9.23
C PRO A 208 1.27 4.56 8.59
N GLY A 209 2.28 5.43 8.68
CA GLY A 209 3.60 5.23 8.07
C GLY A 209 3.97 6.30 7.03
N ASP A 210 3.04 7.17 6.63
CA ASP A 210 3.42 8.42 5.94
C ASP A 210 4.25 9.32 6.87
N VAL A 211 5.19 10.05 6.27
CA VAL A 211 5.86 11.20 6.89
C VAL A 211 5.19 12.49 6.39
N PRO A 212 5.19 13.59 7.19
CA PRO A 212 4.75 14.89 6.70
C PRO A 212 5.56 15.31 5.47
N ARG A 213 4.93 16.00 4.50
CA ARG A 213 5.60 16.45 3.27
C ARG A 213 5.19 17.87 2.93
N GLU A 214 6.13 18.66 2.45
CA GLU A 214 5.84 19.98 1.88
C GLU A 214 5.11 19.83 0.54
N VAL A 215 4.04 20.59 0.38
CA VAL A 215 3.27 20.72 -0.86
C VAL A 215 3.28 22.19 -1.25
N THR A 216 3.92 22.51 -2.38
CA THR A 216 3.96 23.86 -2.94
C THR A 216 2.97 23.97 -4.10
N GLY A 217 2.12 25.00 -4.08
CA GLY A 217 1.25 25.39 -5.18
C GLY A 217 1.51 26.84 -5.57
N GLY A 218 1.57 27.15 -6.86
CA GLY A 218 2.00 28.47 -7.32
C GLY A 218 1.65 28.79 -8.77
N GLY A 219 2.04 29.99 -9.19
CA GLY A 219 1.77 30.49 -10.54
C GLY A 219 2.02 31.99 -10.69
N ARG A 220 1.25 32.63 -11.57
CA ARG A 220 1.28 34.07 -11.87
C ARG A 220 -0.14 34.64 -11.88
N ALA A 221 -0.31 35.94 -11.63
CA ALA A 221 -1.60 36.62 -11.74
C ALA A 221 -1.42 38.05 -12.29
N ASP A 222 -2.51 38.67 -12.77
CA ASP A 222 -2.51 40.11 -13.06
C ASP A 222 -2.52 40.91 -11.74
N VAL A 223 -3.32 40.46 -10.77
CA VAL A 223 -3.39 40.97 -9.39
C VAL A 223 -3.66 39.81 -8.45
N LEU A 224 -2.98 39.77 -7.31
CA LEU A 224 -3.30 38.90 -6.17
C LEU A 224 -3.77 39.78 -5.02
N TYR A 225 -5.00 39.58 -4.55
CA TYR A 225 -5.51 40.18 -3.33
C TYR A 225 -5.23 39.26 -2.14
N PHE A 226 -4.89 39.86 -1.01
CA PHE A 226 -4.87 39.20 0.29
C PHE A 226 -6.18 39.59 0.98
N GLU A 227 -7.05 38.61 1.22
CA GLU A 227 -8.38 38.80 1.84
C GLU A 227 -8.35 38.43 3.35
N GLY A 228 -7.20 37.97 3.85
CA GLY A 228 -6.87 37.70 5.25
C GLY A 228 -5.68 36.74 5.37
N GLU A 229 -5.32 36.34 6.59
CA GLU A 229 -4.40 35.21 6.80
C GLU A 229 -4.90 33.95 6.07
N ASN A 230 -4.00 33.22 5.41
CA ASN A 230 -4.31 32.02 4.58
C ASN A 230 -5.31 32.20 3.43
N GLN A 231 -5.82 33.41 3.16
CA GLN A 231 -6.92 33.66 2.23
C GLN A 231 -6.50 34.60 1.10
N TYR A 232 -6.36 34.03 -0.10
CA TYR A 232 -5.83 34.72 -1.27
C TYR A 232 -6.82 34.69 -2.44
N ARG A 233 -6.87 35.78 -3.21
CA ARG A 233 -7.71 35.86 -4.41
C ARG A 233 -7.00 36.49 -5.59
N ALA A 234 -6.79 35.70 -6.64
CA ALA A 234 -6.05 36.10 -7.83
C ALA A 234 -6.98 36.36 -9.04
N LYS A 235 -6.63 37.37 -9.84
CA LYS A 235 -7.29 37.70 -11.12
C LYS A 235 -6.43 37.29 -12.31
N ASN A 236 -7.08 36.69 -13.32
CA ASN A 236 -6.44 36.18 -14.54
C ASN A 236 -5.23 35.27 -14.27
N ALA A 237 -5.31 34.46 -13.21
CA ALA A 237 -4.19 33.72 -12.65
C ALA A 237 -3.94 32.36 -13.33
N THR A 238 -2.70 31.87 -13.18
CA THR A 238 -2.35 30.46 -13.35
C THR A 238 -2.11 29.81 -11.99
N TRP A 239 -2.45 28.53 -11.83
CA TRP A 239 -2.11 27.74 -10.65
C TRP A 239 -1.67 26.32 -11.05
N SER A 240 -0.63 25.80 -10.40
CA SER A 240 -0.09 24.45 -10.56
C SER A 240 0.63 23.98 -9.30
N THR A 241 0.82 22.67 -9.16
CA THR A 241 1.76 22.07 -8.19
C THR A 241 3.13 21.74 -8.81
N CYS A 242 3.35 22.06 -10.09
CA CYS A 242 4.67 22.09 -10.71
C CYS A 242 5.44 23.37 -10.34
N GLN A 243 6.70 23.46 -10.76
CA GLN A 243 7.48 24.69 -10.64
C GLN A 243 6.83 25.84 -11.41
N VAL A 244 6.88 27.05 -10.84
CA VAL A 244 6.15 28.24 -11.35
C VAL A 244 6.61 28.68 -12.75
N ASP A 245 7.84 28.36 -13.15
CA ASP A 245 8.45 28.88 -14.38
C ASP A 245 8.34 27.95 -15.61
N ASP A 246 8.28 26.62 -15.42
CA ASP A 246 7.94 25.63 -16.47
C ASP A 246 6.96 24.57 -15.91
N PRO A 247 5.67 24.92 -15.76
CA PRO A 247 4.66 23.99 -15.30
C PRO A 247 4.19 23.07 -16.43
N ASP A 248 4.42 21.75 -16.30
CA ASP A 248 3.90 20.72 -17.22
C ASP A 248 2.39 20.84 -17.47
N TRP A 249 1.66 21.23 -16.43
CA TRP A 249 0.23 21.51 -16.47
C TRP A 249 -0.11 22.71 -15.58
N TYR A 250 -1.16 23.46 -15.89
CA TYR A 250 -1.68 24.51 -15.03
C TYR A 250 -3.16 24.82 -15.31
N ILE A 251 -3.86 25.32 -14.28
CA ILE A 251 -5.20 25.89 -14.40
C ILE A 251 -5.05 27.38 -14.69
N LYS A 252 -5.55 27.88 -15.83
CA LYS A 252 -5.68 29.32 -16.10
C LYS A 252 -7.10 29.80 -15.79
N ALA A 253 -7.30 30.72 -14.86
CA ALA A 253 -8.62 31.12 -14.35
C ALA A 253 -8.80 32.65 -14.33
N ARG A 254 -10.03 33.15 -14.53
CA ARG A 254 -10.32 34.59 -14.45
C ARG A 254 -10.43 35.10 -13.01
N ASP A 255 -11.00 34.27 -12.14
CA ASP A 255 -11.10 34.47 -10.70
C ASP A 255 -10.63 33.17 -10.04
N LEU A 256 -9.66 33.26 -9.15
CA LEU A 256 -9.10 32.12 -8.40
C LEU A 256 -9.07 32.50 -6.92
N THR A 257 -9.78 31.75 -6.09
CA THR A 257 -9.70 31.87 -4.62
C THR A 257 -8.91 30.68 -4.08
N LEU A 258 -8.01 30.93 -3.13
CA LEU A 258 -7.25 29.93 -2.39
C LEU A 258 -7.52 30.14 -0.90
N ASP A 259 -8.24 29.21 -0.28
CA ASP A 259 -8.61 29.22 1.14
C ASP A 259 -7.85 28.07 1.82
N TYR A 260 -6.71 28.39 2.45
CA TYR A 260 -5.85 27.37 3.06
C TYR A 260 -6.35 26.90 4.44
N ASP A 261 -7.23 27.66 5.10
CA ASP A 261 -7.88 27.23 6.36
C ASP A 261 -8.89 26.09 6.09
N ARG A 262 -9.50 26.08 4.90
CA ARG A 262 -10.40 25.02 4.42
C ARG A 262 -9.75 24.05 3.44
N GLU A 263 -8.47 24.23 3.11
CA GLU A 263 -7.73 23.53 2.04
C GLU A 263 -8.39 23.58 0.64
N ILE A 264 -9.21 24.60 0.31
CA ILE A 264 -10.00 24.64 -0.92
C ILE A 264 -9.52 25.74 -1.90
N GLY A 265 -9.17 25.31 -3.11
CA GLY A 265 -9.01 26.17 -4.28
C GLY A 265 -10.29 26.23 -5.11
N VAL A 266 -10.72 27.43 -5.50
CA VAL A 266 -11.89 27.67 -6.35
C VAL A 266 -11.48 28.46 -7.59
N ALA A 267 -11.53 27.83 -8.77
CA ALA A 267 -11.23 28.47 -10.05
C ALA A 267 -12.51 28.72 -10.86
N ARG A 268 -12.74 29.94 -11.33
CA ARG A 268 -13.93 30.32 -12.12
C ARG A 268 -13.56 30.80 -13.52
N ASN A 269 -14.37 30.39 -14.51
CA ASN A 269 -14.13 30.56 -15.94
C ASN A 269 -12.70 30.13 -16.32
N SER A 270 -12.35 28.90 -15.95
CA SER A 270 -11.00 28.37 -16.03
C SER A 270 -10.78 27.45 -17.23
N THR A 271 -9.51 27.22 -17.57
CA THR A 271 -9.09 26.28 -18.61
C THR A 271 -7.91 25.47 -18.08
N VAL A 272 -7.99 24.15 -18.18
CA VAL A 272 -6.85 23.27 -17.87
C VAL A 272 -5.93 23.23 -19.09
N VAL A 273 -4.65 23.53 -18.88
CA VAL A 273 -3.60 23.56 -19.91
C VAL A 273 -2.55 22.51 -19.58
N PHE A 274 -2.07 21.79 -20.58
CA PHE A 274 -0.96 20.83 -20.48
C PHE A 274 0.03 21.08 -21.61
N LYS A 275 1.30 21.34 -21.28
CA LYS A 275 2.36 21.80 -22.21
C LYS A 275 1.83 22.80 -23.26
N ASP A 276 1.31 23.91 -22.75
CA ASP A 276 0.69 25.03 -23.49
C ASP A 276 -0.57 24.70 -24.33
N VAL A 277 -1.00 23.44 -24.42
CA VAL A 277 -2.24 23.03 -25.09
C VAL A 277 -3.43 23.14 -24.12
N PRO A 278 -4.44 23.99 -24.40
CA PRO A 278 -5.67 24.03 -23.61
C PRO A 278 -6.51 22.78 -23.88
N LEU A 279 -6.79 21.99 -22.84
CA LEU A 279 -7.51 20.71 -22.95
C LEU A 279 -9.02 20.90 -22.90
N PHE A 280 -9.52 21.61 -21.89
CA PHE A 280 -10.95 21.89 -21.70
C PHE A 280 -11.18 23.11 -20.80
N TRP A 281 -12.32 23.77 -21.00
CA TRP A 281 -12.80 24.91 -20.22
C TRP A 281 -13.83 24.46 -19.16
N LEU A 282 -13.81 25.11 -17.99
CA LEU A 282 -14.73 24.87 -16.88
C LEU A 282 -15.35 26.20 -16.40
N PRO A 283 -16.69 26.27 -16.22
CA PRO A 283 -17.33 27.47 -15.65
C PRO A 283 -16.93 27.71 -14.19
N TRP A 284 -16.78 26.61 -13.44
CA TRP A 284 -16.26 26.56 -12.08
C TRP A 284 -15.51 25.23 -11.89
N ALA A 285 -14.52 25.24 -11.01
CA ALA A 285 -13.80 24.06 -10.54
C ALA A 285 -13.42 24.26 -9.07
N GLU A 286 -13.45 23.18 -8.29
CA GLU A 286 -13.07 23.14 -6.88
C GLU A 286 -12.01 22.03 -6.72
N PHE A 287 -10.94 22.28 -5.97
CA PHE A 287 -9.82 21.34 -5.83
C PHE A 287 -9.10 21.49 -4.48
N PRO A 288 -8.48 20.41 -3.95
CA PRO A 288 -7.80 20.46 -2.67
C PRO A 288 -6.40 21.09 -2.82
N LEU A 289 -6.00 21.92 -1.85
CA LEU A 289 -4.74 22.67 -1.88
C LEU A 289 -3.56 21.89 -1.30
N VAL A 290 -3.78 21.01 -0.32
CA VAL A 290 -2.70 20.32 0.42
C VAL A 290 -2.89 18.81 0.40
N GLY A 291 -4.01 18.28 0.90
CA GLY A 291 -4.24 16.83 0.89
C GLY A 291 -5.63 16.31 1.22
N GLN A 292 -6.59 17.15 1.64
CA GLN A 292 -7.93 16.67 2.01
C GLN A 292 -8.69 15.95 0.88
N ARG A 293 -9.48 14.93 1.26
CA ARG A 293 -10.39 14.22 0.37
C ARG A 293 -11.57 15.12 0.03
N GLN A 294 -11.83 15.36 -1.26
CA GLN A 294 -12.89 16.25 -1.74
C GLN A 294 -13.71 15.55 -2.82
N SER A 295 -15.02 15.81 -2.87
CA SER A 295 -15.91 15.30 -3.93
C SER A 295 -15.65 16.03 -5.25
N GLY A 296 -15.60 15.31 -6.37
CA GLY A 296 -15.28 15.89 -7.66
C GLY A 296 -15.17 14.87 -8.80
N LEU A 297 -14.95 15.38 -10.02
CA LEU A 297 -14.65 14.53 -11.17
C LEU A 297 -13.22 13.99 -11.08
N LEU A 298 -13.06 12.68 -11.18
CA LEU A 298 -11.76 12.04 -11.37
C LEU A 298 -11.35 12.14 -12.85
N PRO A 299 -10.04 12.00 -13.18
CA PRO A 299 -9.58 11.98 -14.56
C PRO A 299 -10.31 10.90 -15.38
N PRO A 300 -10.97 11.26 -16.50
CA PRO A 300 -11.71 10.29 -17.29
C PRO A 300 -10.76 9.32 -18.00
N THR A 301 -11.16 8.04 -18.07
CA THR A 301 -10.44 7.04 -18.84
C THR A 301 -11.14 6.75 -20.15
N TYR A 302 -10.40 6.83 -21.26
CA TYR A 302 -10.87 6.44 -22.58
C TYR A 302 -10.09 5.24 -23.12
N GLY A 303 -10.66 4.55 -24.10
CA GLY A 303 -10.05 3.41 -24.77
C GLY A 303 -10.74 3.05 -26.08
N SER A 304 -10.25 2.00 -26.74
CA SER A 304 -10.93 1.43 -27.91
C SER A 304 -10.68 -0.08 -27.99
N SER A 305 -11.71 -0.85 -28.34
CA SER A 305 -11.62 -2.30 -28.52
C SER A 305 -12.51 -2.81 -29.66
N ASN A 306 -12.32 -4.07 -30.06
CA ASN A 306 -13.24 -4.77 -30.96
C ASN A 306 -14.61 -5.02 -30.29
N LYS A 307 -14.63 -5.42 -29.02
CA LYS A 307 -15.86 -5.72 -28.26
C LYS A 307 -16.68 -4.46 -27.92
N THR A 308 -16.11 -3.48 -27.23
CA THR A 308 -16.85 -2.30 -26.69
C THR A 308 -16.96 -1.11 -27.65
N GLY A 309 -16.11 -1.03 -28.69
CA GLY A 309 -16.01 0.14 -29.56
C GLY A 309 -15.08 1.19 -28.97
N PHE A 310 -15.37 2.48 -29.18
CA PHE A 310 -14.78 3.55 -28.38
C PHE A 310 -15.40 3.53 -26.98
N ASP A 311 -14.56 3.65 -25.97
CA ASP A 311 -14.91 3.47 -24.55
C ASP A 311 -14.54 4.75 -23.80
N LEU A 312 -15.46 5.31 -23.00
CA LEU A 312 -15.23 6.51 -22.20
C LEU A 312 -15.93 6.39 -20.85
N THR A 313 -15.16 6.37 -19.77
CA THR A 313 -15.64 6.40 -18.39
C THR A 313 -15.29 7.74 -17.76
N VAL A 314 -16.27 8.37 -17.08
CA VAL A 314 -16.10 9.67 -16.42
C VAL A 314 -16.49 9.54 -14.95
N PRO A 315 -15.57 9.13 -14.04
CA PRO A 315 -15.92 8.87 -12.66
C PRO A 315 -16.12 10.17 -11.87
N TYR A 316 -17.17 10.22 -11.05
CA TYR A 316 -17.38 11.23 -10.02
C TYR A 316 -17.15 10.58 -8.65
N TYR A 317 -16.17 11.08 -7.91
CA TYR A 317 -15.90 10.69 -6.53
C TYR A 317 -16.71 11.56 -5.56
N TRP A 318 -17.32 10.92 -4.57
CA TRP A 318 -18.14 11.53 -3.53
C TRP A 318 -17.53 11.16 -2.17
N ASN A 319 -16.84 12.12 -1.55
CA ASN A 319 -16.43 12.02 -0.16
C ASN A 319 -17.67 12.31 0.71
N ILE A 320 -18.24 11.27 1.34
CA ILE A 320 -19.48 11.39 2.13
C ILE A 320 -19.15 11.65 3.60
N ALA A 321 -18.15 10.94 4.14
CA ALA A 321 -17.61 11.13 5.47
C ALA A 321 -16.15 10.63 5.52
N PRO A 322 -15.34 11.03 6.54
CA PRO A 322 -13.94 10.63 6.64
C PRO A 322 -13.70 9.11 6.63
N ASN A 323 -14.71 8.30 6.93
CA ASN A 323 -14.64 6.85 7.02
C ASN A 323 -15.50 6.08 6.00
N TYR A 324 -16.21 6.77 5.08
CA TYR A 324 -16.86 6.12 3.93
C TYR A 324 -17.05 7.06 2.74
N ASP A 325 -16.80 6.53 1.54
CA ASP A 325 -16.87 7.25 0.27
C ASP A 325 -17.53 6.40 -0.83
N ALA A 326 -17.90 7.06 -1.92
CA ALA A 326 -18.49 6.42 -3.09
C ALA A 326 -17.91 7.00 -4.38
N THR A 327 -17.87 6.20 -5.45
CA THR A 327 -17.53 6.64 -6.80
C THR A 327 -18.63 6.19 -7.76
N ILE A 328 -19.21 7.12 -8.51
CA ILE A 328 -20.21 6.84 -9.55
C ILE A 328 -19.52 7.02 -10.90
N ALA A 329 -19.52 5.99 -11.74
CA ALA A 329 -18.77 5.93 -12.99
C ALA A 329 -19.71 5.64 -14.18
N PRO A 330 -20.35 6.67 -14.77
CA PRO A 330 -20.94 6.53 -16.10
C PRO A 330 -19.86 6.16 -17.13
N ARG A 331 -20.12 5.08 -17.86
CA ARG A 331 -19.25 4.51 -18.90
C ARG A 331 -20.02 4.35 -20.20
N TRP A 332 -19.64 5.13 -21.20
CA TRP A 332 -20.19 5.05 -22.55
C TRP A 332 -19.32 4.16 -23.45
N MET A 333 -19.92 3.12 -24.03
CA MET A 333 -19.30 2.19 -24.95
C MET A 333 -20.00 2.30 -26.31
N SER A 334 -19.28 2.74 -27.35
CA SER A 334 -19.90 3.11 -28.63
C SER A 334 -20.55 1.94 -29.38
N ARG A 335 -20.23 0.68 -29.05
CA ARG A 335 -20.94 -0.50 -29.56
C ARG A 335 -22.04 -1.03 -28.63
N ARG A 336 -21.96 -0.78 -27.32
CA ARG A 336 -22.82 -1.46 -26.31
C ARG A 336 -23.82 -0.55 -25.60
N GLY A 337 -23.58 0.75 -25.50
CA GLY A 337 -24.49 1.69 -24.83
C GLY A 337 -23.89 2.37 -23.60
N LEU A 338 -24.73 2.80 -22.68
CA LEU A 338 -24.34 3.46 -21.43
C LEU A 338 -24.46 2.47 -20.25
N GLN A 339 -23.34 2.14 -19.64
CA GLN A 339 -23.24 1.42 -18.38
C GLN A 339 -23.07 2.44 -17.24
N ILE A 340 -23.70 2.21 -16.09
CA ILE A 340 -23.45 2.95 -14.85
C ILE A 340 -22.74 2.01 -13.88
N GLY A 341 -21.48 2.30 -13.57
CA GLY A 341 -20.74 1.67 -12.48
C GLY A 341 -20.87 2.46 -11.17
N GLY A 342 -20.77 1.77 -10.04
CA GLY A 342 -20.73 2.33 -8.70
C GLY A 342 -19.81 1.53 -7.79
N GLU A 343 -18.95 2.22 -7.04
CA GLU A 343 -18.11 1.67 -5.97
C GLU A 343 -18.46 2.41 -4.67
N VAL A 344 -18.58 1.69 -3.55
CA VAL A 344 -18.79 2.26 -2.21
C VAL A 344 -17.83 1.60 -1.25
N ARG A 345 -17.02 2.39 -0.54
CA ARG A 345 -16.00 1.89 0.40
C ARG A 345 -16.28 2.42 1.79
N TYR A 346 -16.07 1.58 2.80
CA TYR A 346 -16.34 1.93 4.19
C TYR A 346 -15.32 1.31 5.14
N LEU A 347 -14.99 2.07 6.18
CA LEU A 347 -14.03 1.73 7.21
C LEU A 347 -14.59 2.09 8.59
N GLY A 348 -14.27 1.31 9.60
CA GLY A 348 -14.59 1.54 10.99
C GLY A 348 -13.56 0.87 11.89
N ALA A 349 -13.62 1.14 13.20
CA ALA A 349 -12.62 0.63 14.15
C ALA A 349 -12.50 -0.91 14.21
N SER A 350 -13.57 -1.62 13.82
CA SER A 350 -13.63 -3.09 13.82
C SER A 350 -13.97 -3.71 12.46
N TYR A 351 -14.27 -2.91 11.43
CA TYR A 351 -14.73 -3.41 10.13
C TYR A 351 -14.16 -2.61 8.95
N ARG A 352 -14.03 -3.27 7.79
CA ARG A 352 -13.75 -2.63 6.50
C ARG A 352 -14.48 -3.37 5.39
N GLY A 353 -14.80 -2.67 4.30
CA GLY A 353 -15.35 -3.33 3.13
C GLY A 353 -15.60 -2.40 1.95
N GLU A 354 -16.00 -3.04 0.87
CA GLU A 354 -16.19 -2.46 -0.46
C GLU A 354 -17.37 -3.15 -1.13
N GLY A 355 -18.30 -2.36 -1.66
CA GLY A 355 -19.38 -2.83 -2.52
C GLY A 355 -19.21 -2.25 -3.92
N ARG A 356 -19.45 -3.06 -4.95
CA ARG A 356 -19.51 -2.61 -6.35
C ARG A 356 -20.78 -3.08 -7.00
N ALA A 357 -21.36 -2.22 -7.83
CA ALA A 357 -22.46 -2.56 -8.72
C ALA A 357 -22.19 -1.95 -10.09
N GLU A 358 -22.43 -2.71 -11.16
CA GLU A 358 -22.44 -2.19 -12.53
C GLU A 358 -23.75 -2.58 -13.20
N TRP A 359 -24.38 -1.65 -13.91
CA TRP A 359 -25.65 -1.84 -14.60
C TRP A 359 -25.59 -1.26 -16.02
N LEU A 360 -25.76 -2.13 -17.01
CA LEU A 360 -25.96 -1.79 -18.42
C LEU A 360 -27.43 -2.16 -18.75
N PRO A 361 -28.37 -1.20 -18.78
CA PRO A 361 -29.81 -1.49 -18.88
C PRO A 361 -30.20 -2.23 -20.17
N ARG A 362 -29.39 -2.07 -21.21
CA ARG A 362 -29.51 -2.75 -22.49
C ARG A 362 -28.17 -2.71 -23.22
N ASP A 363 -27.55 -3.86 -23.45
CA ASP A 363 -26.43 -3.99 -24.38
C ASP A 363 -26.95 -3.90 -25.82
N ASN A 364 -26.44 -2.96 -26.61
CA ASN A 364 -26.81 -2.79 -28.01
C ASN A 364 -26.34 -3.97 -28.91
N VAL A 365 -25.50 -4.88 -28.42
CA VAL A 365 -25.01 -6.06 -29.17
C VAL A 365 -25.87 -7.31 -28.91
N SER A 366 -26.11 -7.69 -27.65
CA SER A 366 -26.95 -8.86 -27.32
C SER A 366 -28.44 -8.52 -27.16
N GLY A 367 -28.76 -7.27 -26.82
CA GLY A 367 -30.12 -6.79 -26.55
C GLY A 367 -30.56 -6.91 -25.09
N GLU A 368 -29.72 -7.46 -24.21
CA GLU A 368 -30.05 -7.85 -22.83
C GLU A 368 -29.64 -6.79 -21.79
N GLU A 369 -30.20 -6.88 -20.58
CA GLU A 369 -29.66 -6.16 -19.41
C GLU A 369 -28.45 -6.93 -18.87
N ARG A 370 -27.33 -6.23 -18.62
CA ARG A 370 -26.11 -6.82 -18.06
C ARG A 370 -25.75 -6.16 -16.73
N THR A 371 -25.45 -6.99 -15.72
CA THR A 371 -25.17 -6.54 -14.35
C THR A 371 -23.97 -7.23 -13.72
N LEU A 372 -23.29 -6.53 -12.82
CA LEU A 372 -22.29 -7.08 -11.89
C LEU A 372 -22.60 -6.63 -10.48
N GLY A 373 -22.44 -7.54 -9.52
CA GLY A 373 -22.49 -7.26 -8.09
C GLY A 373 -21.27 -7.83 -7.37
N SER A 374 -20.61 -7.02 -6.55
CA SER A 374 -19.49 -7.41 -5.69
C SER A 374 -19.71 -6.88 -4.27
N LEU A 375 -19.46 -7.70 -3.26
CA LEU A 375 -19.38 -7.26 -1.87
C LEU A 375 -18.25 -7.98 -1.15
N GLN A 376 -17.22 -7.21 -0.80
CA GLN A 376 -16.13 -7.60 0.07
C GLN A 376 -16.36 -6.97 1.45
N HIS A 377 -16.38 -7.78 2.51
CA HIS A 377 -16.57 -7.32 3.88
C HIS A 377 -15.66 -8.09 4.84
N GLN A 378 -15.06 -7.40 5.81
CA GLN A 378 -14.21 -7.97 6.85
C GLN A 378 -14.49 -7.28 8.18
N GLN A 379 -14.77 -8.03 9.24
CA GLN A 379 -15.11 -7.48 10.56
C GLN A 379 -14.61 -8.35 11.72
N TRP A 380 -13.98 -7.71 12.71
CA TRP A 380 -13.87 -8.25 14.07
C TRP A 380 -15.19 -8.02 14.81
N ILE A 381 -16.00 -9.08 14.90
CA ILE A 381 -17.28 -9.10 15.61
C ILE A 381 -17.04 -9.07 17.12
N SER A 382 -15.94 -9.69 17.57
CA SER A 382 -15.34 -9.51 18.89
C SER A 382 -13.82 -9.62 18.77
N PRO A 383 -13.03 -9.34 19.84
CA PRO A 383 -11.58 -9.55 19.83
C PRO A 383 -11.12 -10.99 19.55
N THR A 384 -12.03 -11.97 19.57
CA THR A 384 -11.76 -13.39 19.29
C THR A 384 -12.59 -13.96 18.14
N LEU A 385 -13.49 -13.17 17.54
CA LEU A 385 -14.35 -13.61 16.44
C LEU A 385 -14.21 -12.67 15.24
N TYR A 386 -13.54 -13.16 14.20
CA TYR A 386 -13.44 -12.52 12.89
C TYR A 386 -14.49 -13.10 11.93
N GLY A 387 -15.08 -12.25 11.09
CA GLY A 387 -15.96 -12.64 10.00
C GLY A 387 -15.58 -11.95 8.69
N SER A 388 -15.80 -12.62 7.57
CA SER A 388 -15.63 -12.02 6.25
C SER A 388 -16.63 -12.57 5.23
N LEU A 389 -17.04 -11.72 4.29
CA LEU A 389 -17.84 -12.06 3.12
C LEU A 389 -17.08 -11.66 1.86
N ASP A 390 -17.15 -12.49 0.82
CA ASP A 390 -16.70 -12.17 -0.53
C ASP A 390 -17.74 -12.72 -1.52
N LEU A 391 -18.66 -11.86 -1.95
CA LEU A 391 -19.83 -12.23 -2.74
C LEU A 391 -19.76 -11.58 -4.13
N ASN A 392 -19.51 -12.40 -5.15
CA ASN A 392 -19.38 -11.95 -6.54
C ASN A 392 -20.46 -12.59 -7.43
N ALA A 393 -21.08 -11.79 -8.30
CA ALA A 393 -22.05 -12.25 -9.28
C ALA A 393 -22.05 -11.38 -10.55
N VAL A 394 -22.37 -11.99 -11.69
CA VAL A 394 -22.68 -11.31 -12.97
C VAL A 394 -23.93 -11.90 -13.60
N SER A 395 -24.54 -11.17 -14.53
CA SER A 395 -25.73 -11.58 -15.30
C SER A 395 -25.51 -12.79 -16.21
N ASP A 396 -24.35 -12.84 -16.87
CA ASP A 396 -24.08 -13.73 -18.01
C ASP A 396 -22.61 -14.19 -18.04
N ASP A 397 -22.34 -15.25 -18.78
CA ASP A 397 -21.03 -15.93 -18.76
C ASP A 397 -19.97 -15.19 -19.59
N GLU A 398 -20.39 -14.47 -20.61
CA GLU A 398 -19.55 -13.65 -21.48
C GLU A 398 -19.16 -12.30 -20.85
N TYR A 399 -19.80 -11.89 -19.74
CA TYR A 399 -19.73 -10.54 -19.17
C TYR A 399 -18.34 -9.91 -19.17
N PHE A 400 -17.33 -10.61 -18.64
CA PHE A 400 -15.97 -10.06 -18.55
C PHE A 400 -15.21 -10.09 -19.88
N GLU A 401 -15.47 -11.05 -20.77
CA GLU A 401 -14.87 -11.08 -22.11
C GLU A 401 -15.46 -9.97 -23.00
N ASP A 402 -16.75 -9.68 -22.82
CA ASP A 402 -17.51 -8.73 -23.62
C ASP A 402 -17.34 -7.27 -23.18
N LEU A 403 -17.17 -7.03 -21.87
CA LEU A 403 -17.14 -5.70 -21.26
C LEU A 403 -15.76 -5.27 -20.74
N SER A 404 -14.75 -6.14 -20.65
CA SER A 404 -13.42 -5.78 -20.15
C SER A 404 -12.37 -5.57 -21.24
N SER A 405 -11.53 -4.56 -21.05
CA SER A 405 -10.32 -4.32 -21.85
C SER A 405 -9.04 -4.91 -21.22
N ARG A 406 -9.14 -5.53 -20.03
CA ARG A 406 -7.98 -6.09 -19.31
C ARG A 406 -8.03 -7.62 -19.33
N VAL A 407 -7.00 -8.25 -19.88
CA VAL A 407 -6.92 -9.73 -20.05
C VAL A 407 -7.14 -10.48 -18.73
N SER A 408 -6.55 -10.02 -17.63
CA SER A 408 -6.69 -10.64 -16.29
C SER A 408 -8.08 -10.48 -15.65
N VAL A 409 -8.96 -9.68 -16.25
CA VAL A 409 -10.38 -9.59 -15.88
C VAL A 409 -11.21 -10.40 -16.87
N ALA A 410 -10.94 -10.30 -18.18
CA ALA A 410 -11.60 -11.09 -19.21
C ALA A 410 -11.43 -12.61 -19.04
N SER A 411 -10.29 -13.07 -18.48
CA SER A 411 -10.03 -14.50 -18.23
C SER A 411 -10.64 -15.03 -16.91
N LYS A 412 -11.59 -14.33 -16.28
CA LYS A 412 -12.21 -14.77 -15.02
C LYS A 412 -13.38 -15.73 -15.30
N VAL A 413 -13.15 -17.01 -15.04
CA VAL A 413 -14.16 -18.08 -15.23
C VAL A 413 -14.78 -18.61 -13.94
N ASN A 414 -14.36 -18.13 -12.76
CA ASN A 414 -14.94 -18.52 -11.47
C ASN A 414 -15.04 -17.30 -10.55
N LEU A 415 -16.26 -16.98 -10.12
CA LEU A 415 -16.57 -15.90 -9.18
C LEU A 415 -16.87 -16.48 -7.80
N LEU A 416 -16.07 -16.07 -6.81
CA LEU A 416 -16.19 -16.55 -5.44
C LEU A 416 -17.46 -16.01 -4.77
N ARG A 417 -18.17 -16.89 -4.07
CA ARG A 417 -19.32 -16.56 -3.22
C ARG A 417 -19.12 -17.24 -1.88
N GLU A 418 -18.46 -16.53 -0.97
CA GLU A 418 -17.98 -17.04 0.31
C GLU A 418 -18.49 -16.22 1.50
N GLY A 419 -18.86 -16.92 2.57
CA GLY A 419 -18.96 -16.37 3.92
C GLY A 419 -18.12 -17.21 4.89
N ARG A 420 -17.30 -16.55 5.72
CA ARG A 420 -16.36 -17.18 6.64
C ARG A 420 -16.46 -16.57 8.03
N LEU A 421 -16.40 -17.41 9.06
CA LEU A 421 -16.25 -17.03 10.47
C LEU A 421 -15.03 -17.75 11.04
N ILE A 422 -14.19 -17.05 11.81
CA ILE A 422 -13.00 -17.59 12.48
C ILE A 422 -13.04 -17.19 13.95
N TYR A 423 -13.07 -18.18 14.84
CA TYR A 423 -13.05 -18.03 16.28
C TYR A 423 -11.70 -18.47 16.85
N ALA A 424 -10.94 -17.51 17.38
CA ALA A 424 -9.69 -17.73 18.09
C ALA A 424 -9.97 -17.90 19.60
N GLY A 425 -10.37 -19.11 20.00
CA GLY A 425 -10.82 -19.37 21.37
C GLY A 425 -9.70 -19.37 22.43
N SER A 426 -8.46 -19.65 22.03
CA SER A 426 -7.28 -19.57 22.90
C SER A 426 -5.99 -19.63 22.06
N PRO A 427 -4.80 -19.26 22.58
CA PRO A 427 -3.54 -19.36 21.81
C PRO A 427 -3.20 -20.76 21.29
N TRP A 428 -3.85 -21.80 21.83
CA TRP A 428 -3.66 -23.20 21.47
C TRP A 428 -4.80 -23.81 20.64
N TRP A 429 -5.88 -23.08 20.33
CA TRP A 429 -6.96 -23.59 19.46
C TRP A 429 -7.79 -22.52 18.75
N SER A 430 -8.23 -22.86 17.55
CA SER A 430 -9.16 -22.07 16.75
C SER A 430 -10.18 -22.96 16.03
N ALA A 431 -11.37 -22.41 15.82
CA ALA A 431 -12.39 -23.03 14.97
C ALA A 431 -12.82 -22.05 13.87
N SER A 432 -13.21 -22.55 12.71
CA SER A 432 -13.75 -21.72 11.63
C SER A 432 -14.91 -22.38 10.91
N ALA A 433 -15.92 -21.59 10.59
CA ALA A 433 -17.04 -21.95 9.73
C ALA A 433 -16.84 -21.31 8.35
N LEU A 434 -17.17 -22.04 7.29
CA LEU A 434 -17.09 -21.60 5.91
C LEU A 434 -18.35 -22.05 5.16
N VAL A 435 -18.94 -21.14 4.40
CA VAL A 435 -19.93 -21.45 3.36
C VAL A 435 -19.36 -20.93 2.06
N GLN A 436 -19.07 -21.80 1.10
CA GLN A 436 -18.43 -21.42 -0.16
C GLN A 436 -19.17 -22.02 -1.37
N SER A 437 -19.36 -21.19 -2.39
CA SER A 437 -19.79 -21.61 -3.72
C SER A 437 -19.11 -20.73 -4.78
N TYR A 438 -19.28 -21.09 -6.05
CA TYR A 438 -18.82 -20.32 -7.19
C TYR A 438 -19.98 -20.11 -8.18
N GLN A 439 -19.95 -18.96 -8.88
CA GLN A 439 -20.54 -18.87 -10.21
C GLN A 439 -19.40 -19.15 -11.21
N THR A 440 -19.48 -20.28 -11.90
CA THR A 440 -18.55 -20.64 -12.97
C THR A 440 -19.11 -20.14 -14.29
N LEU A 441 -18.32 -19.36 -15.02
CA LEU A 441 -18.68 -18.79 -16.32
C LEU A 441 -18.08 -19.65 -17.43
N SER A 442 -18.87 -20.01 -18.44
CA SER A 442 -18.48 -20.78 -19.63
C SER A 442 -18.77 -20.02 -20.93
N PRO A 443 -18.03 -18.92 -21.22
CA PRO A 443 -18.24 -18.10 -22.44
C PRO A 443 -17.91 -18.82 -23.76
N ASP A 444 -17.33 -20.02 -23.69
CA ASP A 444 -17.17 -20.94 -24.81
C ASP A 444 -18.05 -22.18 -24.58
N PRO A 445 -19.22 -22.29 -25.25
CA PRO A 445 -20.12 -23.45 -25.12
C PRO A 445 -19.54 -24.77 -25.66
N ASP A 446 -18.55 -24.72 -26.56
CA ASP A 446 -17.87 -25.93 -27.08
C ASP A 446 -16.79 -26.42 -26.10
N ASN A 447 -16.26 -25.55 -25.23
CA ASN A 447 -15.26 -25.86 -24.21
C ASN A 447 -15.69 -25.43 -22.78
N PRO A 448 -16.81 -25.95 -22.25
CA PRO A 448 -17.41 -25.48 -21.00
C PRO A 448 -16.50 -25.70 -19.78
N VAL A 449 -16.49 -24.71 -18.89
CA VAL A 449 -15.60 -24.70 -17.72
C VAL A 449 -16.17 -25.63 -16.63
N THR A 450 -15.34 -26.55 -16.14
CA THR A 450 -15.76 -27.49 -15.09
C THR A 450 -16.07 -26.75 -13.79
N THR A 451 -17.33 -26.81 -13.38
CA THR A 451 -17.83 -26.19 -12.14
C THR A 451 -17.17 -26.81 -10.89
N PRO A 452 -16.65 -26.02 -9.94
CA PRO A 452 -16.16 -26.54 -8.66
C PRO A 452 -17.29 -26.98 -7.72
N TYR A 453 -17.00 -27.93 -6.83
CA TYR A 453 -17.88 -28.28 -5.72
C TYR A 453 -18.10 -27.11 -4.76
N ARG A 454 -19.33 -27.00 -4.23
CA ARG A 454 -19.71 -26.08 -3.17
C ARG A 454 -19.43 -26.72 -1.81
N ARG A 455 -19.08 -25.92 -0.79
CA ARG A 455 -18.83 -26.36 0.60
C ARG A 455 -19.88 -25.75 1.53
N LEU A 456 -20.89 -26.53 1.93
CA LEU A 456 -22.16 -26.04 2.47
C LEU A 456 -22.63 -26.79 3.75
N PRO A 457 -22.03 -26.55 4.92
CA PRO A 457 -20.83 -25.77 5.19
C PRO A 457 -19.56 -26.64 5.20
N GLN A 458 -18.40 -26.00 5.40
CA GLN A 458 -17.20 -26.60 5.98
C GLN A 458 -17.00 -26.03 7.39
N LEU A 459 -16.75 -26.89 8.37
CA LEU A 459 -16.43 -26.57 9.76
C LEU A 459 -15.05 -27.17 10.05
N LEU A 460 -14.12 -26.36 10.55
CA LEU A 460 -12.75 -26.76 10.83
C LEU A 460 -12.41 -26.43 12.29
N LEU A 461 -11.72 -27.34 12.96
CA LEU A 461 -11.15 -27.17 14.30
C LEU A 461 -9.67 -27.51 14.24
N LYS A 462 -8.82 -26.59 14.70
CA LYS A 462 -7.38 -26.79 14.88
C LYS A 462 -7.02 -26.57 16.35
N ALA A 463 -6.17 -27.44 16.89
CA ALA A 463 -5.56 -27.23 18.19
C ALA A 463 -4.09 -27.68 18.17
N THR A 464 -3.21 -26.90 18.79
CA THR A 464 -1.76 -27.14 18.83
C THR A 464 -1.26 -26.87 20.25
N ARG A 465 -0.57 -27.85 20.84
CA ARG A 465 -0.05 -27.83 22.21
C ARG A 465 1.41 -28.30 22.21
N PRO A 466 2.39 -27.37 22.06
CA PRO A 466 3.81 -27.71 22.05
C PRO A 466 4.38 -28.01 23.44
N ASP A 467 3.58 -27.81 24.49
CA ASP A 467 3.98 -27.74 25.89
C ASP A 467 3.62 -28.98 26.73
N LEU A 468 3.51 -30.17 26.13
CA LEU A 468 3.22 -31.40 26.89
C LEU A 468 4.46 -31.98 27.60
N THR A 469 4.18 -32.71 28.68
CA THR A 469 5.18 -33.39 29.52
C THR A 469 6.19 -34.18 28.70
N GLY A 470 7.48 -33.92 28.91
CA GLY A 470 8.58 -34.58 28.20
C GLY A 470 9.03 -33.89 26.90
N GLY A 471 8.51 -32.70 26.59
CA GLY A 471 8.84 -31.97 25.36
C GLY A 471 8.06 -32.45 24.14
N VAL A 472 6.93 -33.14 24.37
CA VAL A 472 6.05 -33.62 23.31
C VAL A 472 5.14 -32.48 22.84
N SER A 473 5.00 -32.35 21.54
CA SER A 473 4.01 -31.48 20.90
C SER A 473 2.83 -32.30 20.41
N PHE A 474 1.61 -31.87 20.73
CA PHE A 474 0.37 -32.43 20.21
C PHE A 474 -0.27 -31.48 19.21
N ALA A 475 -0.73 -32.01 18.08
CA ALA A 475 -1.56 -31.29 17.15
C ALA A 475 -2.83 -32.08 16.81
N TRP A 476 -3.93 -31.37 16.65
CA TRP A 476 -5.21 -31.90 16.23
C TRP A 476 -5.77 -31.03 15.11
N GLN A 477 -6.13 -31.65 13.99
CA GLN A 477 -6.97 -31.03 12.97
C GLN A 477 -8.19 -31.93 12.74
N SER A 478 -9.39 -31.36 12.82
CA SER A 478 -10.62 -32.05 12.41
C SER A 478 -11.50 -31.14 11.57
N GLU A 479 -12.15 -31.74 10.58
CA GLU A 479 -12.97 -31.06 9.58
C GLU A 479 -14.28 -31.83 9.41
N TYR A 480 -15.41 -31.11 9.36
CA TYR A 480 -16.64 -31.59 8.77
C TYR A 480 -16.96 -30.74 7.53
N VAL A 481 -17.28 -31.36 6.40
CA VAL A 481 -17.68 -30.62 5.19
C VAL A 481 -18.75 -31.37 4.40
N ARG A 482 -19.81 -30.64 4.00
CA ARG A 482 -20.79 -31.12 3.02
C ARG A 482 -20.45 -30.53 1.66
N PHE A 483 -19.93 -31.38 0.77
CA PHE A 483 -19.73 -31.07 -0.64
C PHE A 483 -21.05 -31.19 -1.40
N ALA A 484 -21.37 -30.19 -2.22
CA ALA A 484 -22.58 -30.17 -3.04
C ALA A 484 -22.28 -29.74 -4.49
N HIS A 485 -22.87 -30.40 -5.49
CA HIS A 485 -22.66 -30.09 -6.91
C HIS A 485 -23.94 -29.56 -7.59
N PRO A 486 -23.86 -28.60 -8.54
CA PRO A 486 -25.02 -28.14 -9.31
C PRO A 486 -25.39 -29.00 -10.53
N GLN A 487 -24.73 -30.14 -10.74
CA GLN A 487 -25.02 -31.07 -11.84
C GLN A 487 -25.36 -32.44 -11.24
N ASP A 488 -26.56 -32.95 -11.51
CA ASP A 488 -27.11 -34.16 -10.89
C ASP A 488 -26.31 -35.45 -11.20
N ASN A 489 -25.42 -35.40 -12.20
CA ASN A 489 -24.54 -36.51 -12.57
C ASN A 489 -23.26 -36.59 -11.71
N ARG A 490 -23.03 -35.65 -10.79
CA ARG A 490 -21.95 -35.70 -9.80
C ARG A 490 -22.50 -36.12 -8.44
N PRO A 491 -21.77 -36.95 -7.67
CA PRO A 491 -22.18 -37.32 -6.33
C PRO A 491 -21.99 -36.15 -5.37
N ASP A 492 -22.91 -36.02 -4.42
CA ASP A 492 -22.78 -35.16 -3.25
C ASP A 492 -22.14 -35.96 -2.10
N ALA A 493 -21.52 -35.30 -1.10
CA ALA A 493 -20.98 -36.04 0.05
C ALA A 493 -20.81 -35.22 1.33
N SER A 494 -20.99 -35.88 2.47
CA SER A 494 -20.52 -35.42 3.78
C SER A 494 -19.19 -36.09 4.11
N ARG A 495 -18.14 -35.31 4.39
CA ARG A 495 -16.83 -35.77 4.87
C ARG A 495 -16.62 -35.34 6.32
N LEU A 496 -16.20 -36.27 7.17
CA LEU A 496 -15.67 -36.00 8.51
C LEU A 496 -14.22 -36.51 8.58
N THR A 497 -13.28 -35.62 8.86
CA THR A 497 -11.85 -35.90 9.01
C THR A 497 -11.40 -35.61 10.44
N ALA A 498 -10.52 -36.45 11.00
CA ALA A 498 -9.78 -36.18 12.22
C ALA A 498 -8.33 -36.68 12.09
N TYR A 499 -7.37 -35.82 12.42
CA TYR A 499 -5.94 -36.10 12.34
C TYR A 499 -5.21 -35.65 13.62
N PRO A 500 -5.33 -36.43 14.71
CA PRO A 500 -4.42 -36.36 15.86
C PRO A 500 -2.98 -36.68 15.45
N GLN A 501 -2.04 -35.92 16.00
CA GLN A 501 -0.59 -36.03 15.79
C GLN A 501 0.15 -35.82 17.12
N LEU A 502 1.25 -36.53 17.31
CA LEU A 502 2.23 -36.33 18.37
C LEU A 502 3.63 -36.25 17.75
N SER A 503 4.40 -35.21 18.07
CA SER A 503 5.80 -35.06 17.69
C SER A 503 6.69 -34.79 18.90
N LEU A 504 7.98 -35.08 18.76
CA LEU A 504 9.00 -34.80 19.78
C LEU A 504 10.15 -34.01 19.12
N PRO A 505 10.06 -32.67 19.03
CA PRO A 505 11.13 -31.86 18.46
C PRO A 505 12.37 -31.85 19.36
N ILE A 506 13.49 -32.38 18.86
CA ILE A 506 14.79 -32.40 19.54
C ILE A 506 15.71 -31.42 18.84
N GLU A 507 15.75 -30.18 19.34
CA GLU A 507 16.53 -29.09 18.76
C GLU A 507 17.84 -28.82 19.52
N ARG A 508 18.92 -28.59 18.78
CA ARG A 508 20.26 -28.23 19.25
C ARG A 508 20.91 -27.23 18.29
N ALA A 509 21.94 -26.51 18.75
CA ALA A 509 22.53 -25.39 18.02
C ALA A 509 23.04 -25.68 16.60
N GLY A 510 23.39 -26.94 16.28
CA GLY A 510 23.84 -27.35 14.94
C GLY A 510 23.06 -28.51 14.33
N TYR A 511 21.98 -28.98 14.96
CA TYR A 511 21.14 -30.06 14.41
C TYR A 511 19.74 -30.11 15.04
N TYR A 512 18.78 -30.66 14.30
CA TYR A 512 17.46 -30.99 14.80
C TYR A 512 17.04 -32.41 14.38
N ILE A 513 16.21 -33.07 15.20
CA ILE A 513 15.52 -34.32 14.86
C ILE A 513 14.10 -34.27 15.43
N THR A 514 13.10 -34.43 14.56
CA THR A 514 11.68 -34.36 14.91
C THR A 514 10.95 -35.60 14.38
N PRO A 515 10.94 -36.72 15.13
CA PRO A 515 9.99 -37.80 14.89
C PRO A 515 8.55 -37.33 15.17
N LYS A 516 7.62 -37.76 14.33
CA LYS A 516 6.18 -37.52 14.45
C LYS A 516 5.40 -38.78 14.09
N VAL A 517 4.31 -39.01 14.81
CA VAL A 517 3.30 -40.02 14.51
C VAL A 517 1.92 -39.39 14.50
N GLY A 518 1.06 -39.80 13.58
CA GLY A 518 -0.34 -39.37 13.51
C GLY A 518 -1.24 -40.45 12.93
N VAL A 519 -2.55 -40.28 13.12
CA VAL A 519 -3.56 -41.20 12.57
C VAL A 519 -4.63 -40.39 11.87
N HIS A 520 -4.60 -40.41 10.53
CA HIS A 520 -5.59 -39.71 9.72
C HIS A 520 -6.82 -40.60 9.54
N TYR A 521 -7.89 -40.26 10.27
CA TYR A 521 -9.22 -40.86 10.12
C TYR A 521 -10.08 -40.01 9.19
N THR A 522 -10.80 -40.66 8.28
CA THR A 522 -11.80 -40.00 7.42
C THR A 522 -13.02 -40.91 7.27
N ARG A 523 -14.20 -40.33 7.43
CA ARG A 523 -15.49 -40.95 7.11
C ARG A 523 -16.19 -40.14 6.02
N TYR A 524 -16.72 -40.84 5.02
CA TYR A 524 -17.61 -40.31 4.00
C TYR A 524 -19.01 -40.89 4.15
N ASP A 525 -19.99 -40.06 3.80
CA ASP A 525 -21.37 -40.42 3.51
C ASP A 525 -21.69 -39.78 2.15
N ILE A 526 -21.80 -40.60 1.10
CA ILE A 526 -21.82 -40.17 -0.31
C ILE A 526 -23.21 -40.40 -0.88
N ASP A 527 -23.82 -39.35 -1.40
CA ASP A 527 -25.12 -39.39 -2.05
C ASP A 527 -24.93 -39.53 -3.58
N ARG A 528 -25.44 -40.62 -4.15
CA ARG A 528 -25.26 -41.00 -5.55
C ARG A 528 -26.61 -41.09 -6.26
N ASN A 529 -26.99 -40.01 -6.95
CA ASN A 529 -28.19 -39.92 -7.80
C ASN A 529 -28.33 -41.09 -8.81
N GLN A 530 -27.22 -41.73 -9.19
CA GLN A 530 -27.21 -43.01 -9.91
C GLN A 530 -26.42 -44.05 -9.09
N PRO A 531 -27.09 -45.01 -8.44
CA PRO A 531 -26.41 -46.06 -7.67
C PRO A 531 -25.54 -46.95 -8.57
N VAL A 532 -24.26 -47.07 -8.22
CA VAL A 532 -23.29 -47.95 -8.90
C VAL A 532 -22.98 -49.13 -8.00
N PRO A 533 -23.46 -50.36 -8.30
CA PRO A 533 -23.42 -51.49 -7.34
C PRO A 533 -22.03 -51.97 -6.88
N THR A 534 -20.95 -51.48 -7.51
CA THR A 534 -19.56 -51.78 -7.15
C THR A 534 -18.93 -50.73 -6.21
N LEU A 535 -19.59 -49.61 -5.97
CA LEU A 535 -19.11 -48.52 -5.11
C LEU A 535 -19.81 -48.54 -3.74
N ARG A 536 -19.14 -47.98 -2.73
CA ARG A 536 -19.67 -47.86 -1.36
C ARG A 536 -20.08 -46.43 -1.07
N ASP A 537 -21.30 -46.23 -0.57
CA ASP A 537 -21.80 -44.90 -0.22
C ASP A 537 -21.29 -44.42 1.15
N SER A 538 -21.15 -45.32 2.12
CA SER A 538 -20.42 -45.04 3.36
C SER A 538 -19.03 -45.66 3.34
N ILE A 539 -18.00 -44.83 3.52
CA ILE A 539 -16.58 -45.24 3.48
C ILE A 539 -15.86 -44.73 4.73
N ASN A 540 -15.15 -45.61 5.43
CA ASN A 540 -14.22 -45.25 6.49
C ASN A 540 -12.79 -45.56 6.04
N ARG A 541 -11.86 -44.62 6.21
CA ARG A 541 -10.43 -44.74 5.88
C ARG A 541 -9.60 -44.33 7.10
N THR A 542 -8.75 -45.22 7.59
CA THR A 542 -7.81 -44.94 8.69
C THR A 542 -6.39 -45.19 8.20
N VAL A 543 -5.59 -44.12 8.16
CA VAL A 543 -4.20 -44.12 7.69
C VAL A 543 -3.27 -43.74 8.85
N PRO A 544 -2.47 -44.66 9.41
CA PRO A 544 -1.34 -44.28 10.25
C PRO A 544 -0.26 -43.62 9.40
N ILE A 545 0.29 -42.53 9.92
CA ILE A 545 1.36 -41.72 9.31
C ILE A 545 2.51 -41.64 10.32
N PHE A 546 3.72 -41.92 9.86
CA PHE A 546 4.95 -41.76 10.64
C PHE A 546 5.98 -41.02 9.80
N SER A 547 6.56 -39.96 10.38
CA SER A 547 7.57 -39.14 9.72
C SER A 547 8.73 -38.84 10.67
N VAL A 548 9.94 -38.69 10.12
CA VAL A 548 11.11 -38.22 10.86
C VAL A 548 11.79 -37.17 10.01
N ASP A 549 11.72 -35.92 10.45
CA ASP A 549 12.48 -34.81 9.88
C ASP A 549 13.79 -34.64 10.65
N SER A 550 14.88 -34.43 9.95
CA SER A 550 16.20 -34.25 10.55
C SER A 550 17.08 -33.38 9.67
N GLY A 551 17.90 -32.56 10.29
CA GLY A 551 18.84 -31.70 9.58
C GLY A 551 20.01 -31.27 10.45
N VAL A 552 21.08 -30.86 9.80
CA VAL A 552 22.29 -30.32 10.43
C VAL A 552 22.66 -29.01 9.75
N THR A 553 23.21 -28.07 10.52
CA THR A 553 23.70 -26.79 10.01
C THR A 553 25.20 -26.74 10.21
N PHE A 554 25.95 -26.58 9.13
CA PHE A 554 27.36 -26.23 9.16
C PHE A 554 27.51 -24.76 8.74
N GLU A 555 28.42 -24.04 9.37
CA GLU A 555 28.73 -22.65 9.08
C GLU A 555 30.22 -22.53 8.79
N ARG A 556 30.61 -21.60 7.90
CA ARG A 556 31.99 -21.23 7.65
C ARG A 556 32.08 -19.78 7.17
N ASP A 557 33.20 -19.13 7.46
CA ASP A 557 33.57 -17.90 6.78
C ASP A 557 33.89 -18.18 5.30
N ALA A 558 33.52 -17.26 4.41
CA ALA A 558 33.78 -17.36 2.99
C ALA A 558 33.95 -15.97 2.35
N ASN A 559 35.15 -15.66 1.84
CA ASN A 559 35.32 -14.52 0.94
C ASN A 559 35.02 -14.93 -0.50
N PHE A 560 34.12 -14.21 -1.17
CA PHE A 560 33.86 -14.35 -2.61
C PHE A 560 33.90 -12.98 -3.27
N PHE A 561 34.67 -12.86 -4.35
CA PHE A 561 34.85 -11.61 -5.12
C PHE A 561 35.30 -10.38 -4.31
N GLY A 562 35.91 -10.58 -3.14
CA GLY A 562 36.34 -9.51 -2.24
C GLY A 562 35.28 -9.06 -1.22
N GLN A 563 34.11 -9.72 -1.17
CA GLN A 563 33.13 -9.57 -0.09
C GLN A 563 33.17 -10.80 0.82
N ASP A 564 33.07 -10.56 2.13
CA ASP A 564 32.99 -11.62 3.15
C ASP A 564 31.54 -12.02 3.40
N TYR A 565 31.31 -13.32 3.52
CA TYR A 565 30.00 -13.93 3.80
C TYR A 565 30.15 -15.02 4.86
N ILE A 566 29.10 -15.24 5.65
CA ILE A 566 28.91 -16.49 6.37
C ILE A 566 28.22 -17.45 5.40
N GLN A 567 28.88 -18.54 5.01
CA GLN A 567 28.26 -19.58 4.20
C GLN A 567 27.69 -20.68 5.10
N THR A 568 26.38 -20.92 4.99
CA THR A 568 25.75 -22.11 5.60
C THR A 568 25.78 -23.30 4.64
N LEU A 569 25.78 -24.51 5.21
CA LEU A 569 25.44 -25.74 4.52
C LEU A 569 24.44 -26.51 5.39
N GLU A 570 23.23 -26.71 4.86
CA GLU A 570 22.06 -27.26 5.57
C GLU A 570 21.59 -28.56 4.89
N PRO A 571 22.25 -29.71 5.11
CA PRO A 571 21.70 -31.02 4.77
C PRO A 571 20.45 -31.35 5.59
N ARG A 572 19.38 -31.78 4.91
CA ARG A 572 18.12 -32.24 5.50
C ARG A 572 17.76 -33.62 4.95
N VAL A 573 17.38 -34.53 5.84
CA VAL A 573 16.89 -35.87 5.53
C VAL A 573 15.54 -36.08 6.22
N TYR A 574 14.55 -36.47 5.42
CA TYR A 574 13.17 -36.65 5.83
C TYR A 574 12.68 -38.03 5.42
N TYR A 575 12.33 -38.86 6.40
CA TYR A 575 11.68 -40.15 6.17
C TYR A 575 10.17 -40.01 6.35
N LEU A 576 9.41 -40.62 5.43
CA LEU A 576 7.95 -40.67 5.48
C LEU A 576 7.45 -42.10 5.21
N ASN A 577 6.64 -42.61 6.14
CA ASN A 577 5.90 -43.85 6.01
C ASN A 577 4.39 -43.58 6.17
N VAL A 578 3.61 -43.93 5.14
CA VAL A 578 2.16 -43.78 5.09
C VAL A 578 1.58 -45.08 4.56
N ALA A 579 0.78 -45.78 5.38
CA ALA A 579 0.33 -47.12 5.03
C ALA A 579 -0.74 -47.11 3.94
N ASP A 580 -0.52 -47.89 2.87
CA ASP A 580 -1.44 -48.00 1.73
C ASP A 580 -2.89 -48.31 2.15
N ARG A 581 -3.83 -47.63 1.48
CA ARG A 581 -5.27 -47.86 1.52
C ARG A 581 -5.84 -47.63 0.13
N ARG A 582 -6.55 -48.61 -0.40
CA ARG A 582 -7.38 -48.45 -1.62
C ARG A 582 -8.39 -47.31 -1.44
N GLN A 583 -8.42 -46.37 -2.38
CA GLN A 583 -9.20 -45.12 -2.32
C GLN A 583 -10.06 -44.85 -3.56
N ASP A 584 -10.11 -45.81 -4.50
CA ASP A 584 -10.73 -45.66 -5.82
C ASP A 584 -12.23 -45.33 -5.79
N ASP A 585 -12.92 -45.78 -4.73
CA ASP A 585 -14.36 -45.59 -4.52
C ASP A 585 -14.72 -44.29 -3.77
N ILE A 586 -13.74 -43.48 -3.41
CA ILE A 586 -13.90 -42.12 -2.88
C ILE A 586 -13.81 -41.12 -4.06
N PRO A 587 -14.85 -40.33 -4.37
CA PRO A 587 -14.78 -39.27 -5.39
C PRO A 587 -13.77 -38.16 -5.03
N LEU A 588 -13.43 -37.30 -6.00
CA LEU A 588 -12.58 -36.12 -5.77
C LEU A 588 -13.47 -34.88 -5.62
N PHE A 589 -13.34 -34.17 -4.51
CA PHE A 589 -14.15 -32.99 -4.17
C PHE A 589 -13.31 -31.71 -4.03
N ASP A 590 -12.23 -31.77 -3.25
CA ASP A 590 -11.28 -30.66 -3.01
C ASP A 590 -9.81 -31.03 -3.26
N THR A 591 -9.62 -32.13 -3.99
CA THR A 591 -8.34 -32.83 -4.15
C THR A 591 -7.77 -32.65 -5.55
N SER A 592 -6.69 -31.90 -5.65
CA SER A 592 -5.78 -31.80 -6.79
C SER A 592 -4.38 -32.27 -6.37
N ARG A 593 -3.47 -32.51 -7.32
CA ARG A 593 -2.06 -32.78 -7.03
C ARG A 593 -1.31 -31.46 -6.88
N TYR A 594 -0.40 -31.36 -5.92
CA TYR A 594 0.54 -30.24 -5.86
C TYR A 594 1.58 -30.33 -6.98
N ASP A 595 1.98 -29.17 -7.52
CA ASP A 595 3.13 -29.06 -8.40
C ASP A 595 4.44 -29.42 -7.67
N PHE A 596 5.43 -29.88 -8.42
CA PHE A 596 6.71 -30.29 -7.85
C PHE A 596 7.59 -29.08 -7.50
N GLY A 597 7.94 -28.94 -6.22
CA GLY A 597 8.80 -27.87 -5.72
C GLY A 597 9.56 -28.26 -4.43
N PHE A 598 10.55 -27.47 -4.05
CA PHE A 598 11.49 -27.80 -2.96
C PHE A 598 10.82 -27.94 -1.57
N ALA A 599 9.72 -27.24 -1.31
CA ALA A 599 8.94 -27.46 -0.10
C ALA A 599 8.13 -28.78 -0.17
N GLN A 600 7.62 -29.12 -1.35
CA GLN A 600 6.67 -30.22 -1.54
C GLN A 600 7.29 -31.61 -1.33
N ILE A 601 8.59 -31.76 -1.59
CA ILE A 601 9.34 -33.02 -1.33
C ILE A 601 9.45 -33.37 0.17
N PHE A 602 9.13 -32.43 1.06
CA PHE A 602 9.07 -32.61 2.52
C PHE A 602 7.63 -32.69 3.07
N SER A 603 6.62 -32.77 2.21
CA SER A 603 5.21 -32.90 2.62
C SER A 603 4.86 -34.34 3.03
N GLU A 604 3.88 -34.50 3.91
CA GLU A 604 3.24 -35.80 4.23
C GLU A 604 2.24 -36.26 3.16
N ASN A 605 1.79 -35.37 2.27
CA ASN A 605 0.88 -35.70 1.18
C ASN A 605 1.20 -34.90 -0.09
N MET A 606 1.03 -35.51 -1.27
CA MET A 606 1.22 -34.85 -2.57
C MET A 606 -0.07 -34.27 -3.17
N TYR A 607 -1.17 -34.29 -2.41
CA TYR A 607 -2.48 -33.80 -2.83
C TYR A 607 -3.03 -32.73 -1.88
N THR A 608 -3.80 -31.78 -2.43
CA THR A 608 -4.62 -30.85 -1.65
C THR A 608 -5.80 -31.59 -1.01
N GLY A 609 -6.48 -30.94 -0.06
CA GLY A 609 -7.76 -31.42 0.44
C GLY A 609 -7.63 -32.70 1.27
N GLY A 610 -8.62 -33.59 1.14
CA GLY A 610 -8.71 -34.81 1.94
C GLY A 610 -9.01 -36.11 1.20
N ASP A 611 -9.32 -36.08 -0.09
CA ASP A 611 -9.87 -37.26 -0.79
C ASP A 611 -8.82 -38.26 -1.27
N ARG A 612 -7.55 -37.82 -1.39
CA ARG A 612 -6.41 -38.70 -1.62
C ARG A 612 -5.31 -38.44 -0.60
N ILE A 613 -4.91 -39.50 0.09
CA ILE A 613 -3.68 -39.57 0.88
C ILE A 613 -2.79 -40.55 0.12
N ALA A 614 -1.62 -40.09 -0.32
CA ALA A 614 -0.65 -40.96 -0.97
C ALA A 614 -0.10 -42.00 0.02
N ASP A 615 0.08 -43.23 -0.44
CA ASP A 615 0.97 -44.17 0.22
C ASP A 615 2.42 -43.69 0.12
N ALA A 616 3.24 -44.02 1.12
CA ALA A 616 4.63 -43.59 1.16
C ALA A 616 5.50 -44.57 1.94
N ASN A 617 6.70 -44.80 1.44
CA ASN A 617 7.79 -45.43 2.18
C ASN A 617 9.12 -44.90 1.63
N GLN A 618 9.37 -43.61 1.87
CA GLN A 618 10.35 -42.82 1.12
C GLN A 618 11.30 -42.04 2.03
N VAL A 619 12.52 -41.81 1.53
CA VAL A 619 13.51 -40.93 2.14
C VAL A 619 13.79 -39.79 1.16
N THR A 620 13.37 -38.57 1.51
CA THR A 620 13.79 -37.35 0.84
C THR A 620 15.10 -36.88 1.47
N ALA A 621 16.11 -36.58 0.64
CA ALA A 621 17.32 -35.90 1.06
C ALA A 621 17.57 -34.67 0.19
N ALA A 622 17.93 -33.55 0.81
CA ALA A 622 18.34 -32.34 0.11
C ALA A 622 19.45 -31.62 0.88
N VAL A 623 20.10 -30.66 0.22
CA VAL A 623 21.09 -29.77 0.85
C VAL A 623 20.80 -28.35 0.40
N THR A 624 20.56 -27.45 1.34
CA THR A 624 20.54 -26.01 1.09
C THR A 624 21.92 -25.43 1.38
N SER A 625 22.30 -24.34 0.72
CA SER A 625 23.45 -23.52 1.13
C SER A 625 23.08 -22.06 0.94
N ARG A 626 23.40 -21.23 1.92
CA ARG A 626 23.13 -19.78 1.91
C ARG A 626 24.44 -19.02 1.97
N LEU A 627 24.44 -17.81 1.42
CA LEU A 627 25.43 -16.79 1.72
C LEU A 627 24.68 -15.71 2.52
N ILE A 628 25.16 -15.47 3.73
CA ILE A 628 24.58 -14.56 4.72
C ILE A 628 25.55 -13.39 4.88
N ASP A 629 25.02 -12.17 4.96
CA ASP A 629 25.84 -10.97 5.11
C ASP A 629 26.30 -10.82 6.58
N PRO A 630 27.60 -10.68 6.87
CA PRO A 630 28.09 -10.70 8.26
C PRO A 630 27.62 -9.52 9.12
N GLU A 631 27.17 -8.42 8.53
CA GLU A 631 26.69 -7.23 9.26
C GLU A 631 25.17 -7.15 9.34
N THR A 632 24.45 -7.65 8.32
CA THR A 632 23.00 -7.45 8.16
C THR A 632 22.14 -8.72 8.28
N GLY A 633 22.71 -9.91 8.04
CA GLY A 633 22.03 -11.22 8.10
C GLY A 633 21.43 -11.68 6.77
#